data_AF-A0A424NX12-F1
#
_entry.id   AF-A0A424NX12-F1
#
_cell.length_a   1.000
_cell.length_b   1.000
_cell.length_c   1.000
_cell.angle_alpha   90.00
_cell.angle_beta   90.00
_cell.angle_gamma   90.00
#
_symmetry.space_group_name_H-M   'P 1'
#
loop_
_entity.id
_entity.type
_entity.pdbx_description
1 polymer ?
#
loop_
_entity_poly.entity_id
_entity_poly.type
_entity_poly.pdbx_seq_one_letter_code
_entity_poly.pdbx_strand_id
1 'polypeptide(L)'
;MNLINQFNLILFLPLFMLCQNNVCFQIEQNPNSDIQAIAQFSKYINVFNCLHIYAESSISDEKVLHVAAIAAELLDNNEDGVVDDDDIKNELLSKYTIMPVFAFEGSSAEDLLFDSFDELMDDNNFCAGAVLYNNEIDPSSPGFWGYDASVEEVLHTINSCSHIEIYPDVFGLDPNLSLMSDAMDVARGGQFLTIPSNYPEQSWYHYDDSTCDYQCMAMEYLYWCIVANMGLLDNNMICSGISDEWELCTAEEFEATDVLMHAVITNPEHKIPQLAPDGNYCPNNSSLLENDWIRSLMKKIDILGRDYNTNSFYLEIYDDGSIEKKYNLIK
;
A
#
# COMPACT_ATOMS: atom_id res chain seq x y z
N MET A 1 -61.81 -37.40 20.48
CA MET A 1 -61.71 -35.92 20.36
C MET A 1 -60.40 -35.54 21.02
N ASN A 2 -59.31 -35.42 20.25
CA ASN A 2 -58.05 -34.86 20.74
C ASN A 2 -57.31 -34.22 19.57
N LEU A 3 -56.90 -32.98 19.82
CA LEU A 3 -56.49 -31.96 18.88
C LEU A 3 -55.16 -32.30 18.17
N ILE A 4 -55.10 -31.97 16.88
CA ILE A 4 -53.86 -31.86 16.11
C ILE A 4 -53.24 -30.51 16.47
N ASN A 5 -52.13 -30.51 17.22
CA ASN A 5 -51.30 -29.32 17.40
C ASN A 5 -50.42 -29.15 16.15
N GLN A 6 -50.66 -28.11 15.36
CA GLN A 6 -49.71 -27.65 14.35
C GLN A 6 -48.56 -26.92 15.05
N PHE A 7 -47.36 -27.50 14.97
CA PHE A 7 -46.11 -26.82 15.34
C PHE A 7 -45.68 -25.95 14.15
N ASN A 8 -45.82 -24.63 14.28
CA ASN A 8 -45.21 -23.68 13.34
C ASN A 8 -43.72 -23.60 13.67
N LEU A 9 -42.88 -24.18 12.81
CA LEU A 9 -41.44 -24.02 12.84
C LEU A 9 -41.12 -22.64 12.24
N ILE A 10 -40.81 -21.65 13.09
CA ILE A 10 -40.30 -20.36 12.64
C ILE A 10 -38.82 -20.55 12.30
N LEU A 11 -38.52 -20.63 11.00
CA LEU A 11 -37.15 -20.63 10.49
C LEU A 11 -36.61 -19.19 10.64
N PHE A 12 -35.74 -18.95 11.62
CA PHE A 12 -34.92 -17.74 11.63
C PHE A 12 -33.85 -17.92 10.55
N LEU A 13 -34.06 -17.31 9.40
CA LEU A 13 -33.01 -17.14 8.41
C LEU A 13 -31.98 -16.18 9.03
N PRO A 14 -30.70 -16.56 9.16
CA PRO A 14 -29.68 -15.62 9.55
C PRO A 14 -29.60 -14.58 8.43
N LEU A 15 -29.91 -13.32 8.76
CA LEU A 15 -29.64 -12.20 7.90
C LEU A 15 -28.11 -12.03 7.91
N PHE A 16 -27.42 -12.70 6.99
CA PHE A 16 -26.05 -12.34 6.66
C PHE A 16 -26.15 -10.96 5.99
N MET A 17 -26.04 -9.89 6.79
CA MET A 17 -25.63 -8.61 6.24
C MET A 17 -24.18 -8.81 5.86
N LEU A 18 -23.91 -9.08 4.59
CA LEU A 18 -22.61 -8.81 4.00
C LEU A 18 -22.44 -7.30 4.19
N CYS A 19 -21.61 -6.89 5.16
CA CYS A 19 -21.20 -5.51 5.24
C CYS A 19 -20.34 -5.31 4.00
N GLN A 20 -20.88 -4.56 3.02
CA GLN A 20 -20.06 -4.11 1.90
C GLN A 20 -19.14 -3.02 2.45
N ASN A 21 -17.86 -3.08 2.10
CA ASN A 21 -16.91 -2.03 2.44
C ASN A 21 -17.46 -0.68 1.95
N ASN A 22 -17.44 0.31 2.84
CA ASN A 22 -17.89 1.66 2.56
C ASN A 22 -16.70 2.49 2.10
N VAL A 23 -16.54 2.62 0.79
CA VAL A 23 -15.42 3.32 0.15
C VAL A 23 -15.94 4.52 -0.63
N CYS A 24 -15.40 5.71 -0.34
CA CYS A 24 -15.85 6.98 -0.89
C CYS A 24 -15.01 7.50 -2.08
N PHE A 25 -14.27 6.60 -2.73
CA PHE A 25 -13.60 6.87 -4.01
C PHE A 25 -14.52 6.57 -5.20
N GLN A 26 -14.20 7.16 -6.35
CA GLN A 26 -14.88 6.88 -7.62
C GLN A 26 -13.88 6.29 -8.61
N ILE A 27 -14.27 5.21 -9.28
CA ILE A 27 -13.49 4.66 -10.39
C ILE A 27 -13.69 5.55 -11.61
N GLU A 28 -12.60 6.04 -12.13
CA GLU A 28 -12.53 6.84 -13.34
C GLU A 28 -11.96 6.04 -14.51
N GLN A 29 -12.08 6.60 -15.72
CA GLN A 29 -11.36 6.08 -16.88
C GLN A 29 -9.88 6.43 -16.75
N ASN A 30 -9.01 5.55 -17.23
CA ASN A 30 -7.57 5.80 -17.27
C ASN A 30 -7.26 7.13 -18.01
N PRO A 31 -6.71 8.14 -17.31
CA PRO A 31 -6.42 9.45 -17.90
C PRO A 31 -5.21 9.42 -18.86
N ASN A 32 -4.42 8.35 -18.84
CA ASN A 32 -3.17 8.20 -19.58
C ASN A 32 -3.22 7.03 -20.58
N SER A 33 -4.40 6.76 -21.14
CA SER A 33 -4.60 5.69 -22.13
C SER A 33 -3.75 5.84 -23.41
N ASP A 34 -3.18 7.02 -23.64
CA ASP A 34 -2.29 7.31 -24.76
C ASP A 34 -0.85 6.81 -24.54
N ILE A 35 -0.49 6.41 -23.31
CA ILE A 35 0.84 5.90 -22.95
C ILE A 35 0.80 4.39 -23.03
N GLN A 36 1.52 3.82 -23.99
CA GLN A 36 1.40 2.41 -24.36
C GLN A 36 1.57 1.46 -23.17
N ALA A 37 2.53 1.74 -22.29
CA ALA A 37 2.86 0.94 -21.11
C ALA A 37 1.69 0.77 -20.13
N ILE A 38 0.79 1.75 -20.05
CA ILE A 38 -0.37 1.75 -19.15
C ILE A 38 -1.71 1.82 -19.89
N ALA A 39 -1.70 1.72 -21.22
CA ALA A 39 -2.90 1.86 -22.05
C ALA A 39 -3.91 0.72 -21.86
N GLN A 40 -3.47 -0.45 -21.35
CA GLN A 40 -4.34 -1.61 -21.11
C GLN A 40 -5.18 -1.48 -19.83
N PHE A 41 -4.80 -0.58 -18.91
CA PHE A 41 -5.61 -0.30 -17.73
C PHE A 41 -6.81 0.55 -18.12
N SER A 42 -8.00 0.14 -17.67
CA SER A 42 -9.26 0.82 -18.00
C SER A 42 -9.88 1.52 -16.80
N LYS A 43 -9.49 1.11 -15.59
CA LYS A 43 -9.97 1.64 -14.32
C LYS A 43 -8.84 2.39 -13.64
N TYR A 44 -9.20 3.51 -13.04
CA TYR A 44 -8.25 4.39 -12.38
C TYR A 44 -8.87 4.99 -11.12
N ILE A 45 -8.08 5.06 -10.05
CA ILE A 45 -8.39 5.84 -8.85
C ILE A 45 -7.14 6.61 -8.46
N ASN A 46 -7.31 7.87 -8.06
CA ASN A 46 -6.26 8.67 -7.46
C ASN A 46 -6.49 8.81 -5.96
N VAL A 47 -5.58 8.27 -5.14
CA VAL A 47 -5.62 8.38 -3.68
C VAL A 47 -4.76 9.57 -3.26
N PHE A 48 -5.41 10.58 -2.65
CA PHE A 48 -4.80 11.83 -2.15
C PHE A 48 -3.91 12.61 -3.13
N ASN A 49 -4.11 12.44 -4.44
CA ASN A 49 -3.27 12.99 -5.51
C ASN A 49 -1.85 12.41 -5.60
N CYS A 50 -1.49 11.42 -4.78
CA CYS A 50 -0.10 10.95 -4.64
C CYS A 50 0.10 9.45 -4.94
N LEU A 51 -0.97 8.66 -5.02
CA LEU A 51 -0.89 7.24 -5.36
C LEU A 51 -1.95 6.91 -6.41
N HIS A 52 -1.50 6.42 -7.56
CA HIS A 52 -2.32 6.14 -8.73
C HIS A 52 -2.61 4.65 -8.87
N ILE A 53 -3.84 4.23 -8.61
CA ILE A 53 -4.26 2.84 -8.78
C ILE A 53 -4.71 2.65 -10.23
N TYR A 54 -4.07 1.73 -10.93
CA TYR A 54 -4.41 1.35 -12.31
C TYR A 54 -4.84 -0.10 -12.34
N ALA A 55 -6.04 -0.38 -12.85
CA ALA A 55 -6.57 -1.74 -12.87
C ALA A 55 -7.10 -2.16 -14.25
N GLU A 56 -6.87 -3.43 -14.59
CA GLU A 56 -7.42 -4.05 -15.80
C GLU A 56 -8.97 -4.11 -15.74
N SER A 57 -9.59 -4.18 -16.92
CA SER A 57 -11.06 -4.20 -17.02
C SER A 57 -11.73 -5.41 -16.35
N SER A 58 -10.99 -6.52 -16.21
CA SER A 58 -11.44 -7.78 -15.64
C SER A 58 -11.51 -7.78 -14.11
N ILE A 59 -10.81 -6.87 -13.44
CA ILE A 59 -10.86 -6.70 -11.98
C ILE A 59 -12.26 -6.19 -11.59
N SER A 60 -12.84 -6.64 -10.49
CA SER A 60 -14.15 -6.12 -10.05
C SER A 60 -14.01 -4.69 -9.49
N ASP A 61 -15.07 -3.87 -9.58
CA ASP A 61 -15.07 -2.53 -8.99
C ASP A 61 -14.81 -2.58 -7.48
N GLU A 62 -15.39 -3.57 -6.80
CA GLU A 62 -15.21 -3.82 -5.36
C GLU A 62 -13.73 -4.01 -5.00
N LYS A 63 -12.97 -4.77 -5.78
CA LYS A 63 -11.53 -4.99 -5.54
C LYS A 63 -10.71 -3.72 -5.80
N VAL A 64 -11.02 -2.98 -6.85
CA VAL A 64 -10.32 -1.71 -7.13
C VAL A 64 -10.58 -0.67 -6.02
N LEU A 65 -11.83 -0.60 -5.53
CA LEU A 65 -12.19 0.25 -4.40
C LEU A 65 -11.53 -0.22 -3.09
N HIS A 66 -11.43 -1.53 -2.87
CA HIS A 66 -10.73 -2.09 -1.71
C HIS A 66 -9.26 -1.66 -1.68
N VAL A 67 -8.51 -1.83 -2.78
CA VAL A 67 -7.11 -1.38 -2.86
C VAL A 67 -6.99 0.13 -2.59
N ALA A 68 -7.97 0.94 -3.04
CA ALA A 68 -8.00 2.36 -2.76
C ALA A 68 -8.27 2.70 -1.29
N ALA A 69 -9.14 1.94 -0.62
CA ALA A 69 -9.39 2.09 0.81
C ALA A 69 -8.14 1.74 1.62
N ILE A 70 -7.51 0.59 1.35
CA ILE A 70 -6.25 0.19 1.99
C ILE A 70 -5.16 1.24 1.82
N ALA A 71 -4.95 1.76 0.62
CA ALA A 71 -3.99 2.84 0.38
C ALA A 71 -4.33 4.12 1.14
N ALA A 72 -5.61 4.46 1.28
CA ALA A 72 -6.03 5.63 2.04
C ALA A 72 -5.84 5.44 3.55
N GLU A 73 -6.24 4.30 4.11
CA GLU A 73 -6.11 3.97 5.54
C GLU A 73 -4.64 3.82 5.98
N LEU A 74 -3.73 3.45 5.08
CA LEU A 74 -2.30 3.40 5.37
C LEU A 74 -1.62 4.78 5.31
N LEU A 75 -2.14 5.71 4.51
CA LEU A 75 -1.62 7.09 4.39
C LEU A 75 -2.28 8.06 5.38
N ASP A 76 -3.55 7.87 5.68
CA ASP A 76 -4.37 8.59 6.66
C ASP A 76 -4.88 7.55 7.67
N ASN A 77 -4.00 7.17 8.60
CA ASN A 77 -4.22 6.10 9.56
C ASN A 77 -5.22 6.49 10.64
N ASN A 78 -5.53 7.78 10.79
CA ASN A 78 -6.56 8.26 11.70
C ASN A 78 -7.93 8.48 11.02
N GLU A 79 -8.00 8.32 9.69
CA GLU A 79 -9.17 8.45 8.82
C GLU A 79 -9.91 9.81 8.89
N ASP A 80 -9.18 10.91 9.10
CA ASP A 80 -9.76 12.27 9.16
C ASP A 80 -9.91 12.96 7.79
N GLY A 81 -9.44 12.31 6.73
CA GLY A 81 -9.43 12.81 5.35
C GLY A 81 -8.08 13.39 4.92
N VAL A 82 -7.07 13.41 5.79
CA VAL A 82 -5.77 14.05 5.54
C VAL A 82 -4.63 13.06 5.77
N VAL A 83 -3.71 12.96 4.82
CA VAL A 83 -2.49 12.14 4.97
C VAL A 83 -1.73 12.56 6.24
N ASP A 84 -1.35 11.58 7.06
CA ASP A 84 -0.76 11.79 8.40
C ASP A 84 0.68 12.33 8.37
N ASP A 85 1.39 12.10 7.26
CA ASP A 85 2.76 12.54 7.02
C ASP A 85 2.87 13.33 5.70
N ASP A 86 3.03 14.64 5.86
CA ASP A 86 3.22 15.57 4.73
C ASP A 86 4.52 15.30 3.97
N ASP A 87 5.59 14.83 4.61
CA ASP A 87 6.86 14.53 3.94
C ASP A 87 6.69 13.30 3.04
N ILE A 88 6.06 12.24 3.56
CA ILE A 88 5.69 11.05 2.77
C ILE A 88 4.78 11.42 1.60
N LYS A 89 3.72 12.21 1.83
CA LYS A 89 2.85 12.72 0.76
C LYS A 89 3.65 13.49 -0.28
N ASN A 90 4.54 14.38 0.15
CA ASN A 90 5.36 15.19 -0.75
C ASN A 90 6.33 14.37 -1.57
N GLU A 91 6.87 13.29 -1.01
CA GLU A 91 7.78 12.38 -1.72
C GLU A 91 7.03 11.53 -2.74
N LEU A 92 5.85 10.99 -2.37
CA LEU A 92 4.98 10.30 -3.31
C LEU A 92 4.53 11.22 -4.44
N LEU A 93 4.19 12.48 -4.15
CA LEU A 93 3.90 13.52 -5.14
C LEU A 93 5.12 13.94 -5.96
N SER A 94 6.33 13.67 -5.50
CA SER A 94 7.57 13.92 -6.24
C SER A 94 7.76 12.89 -7.36
N LYS A 95 7.12 11.72 -7.22
CA LYS A 95 7.14 10.62 -8.17
C LYS A 95 5.79 10.45 -8.85
N TYR A 96 5.76 9.66 -9.91
CA TYR A 96 4.52 9.11 -10.44
C TYR A 96 4.29 7.73 -9.81
N THR A 97 3.91 7.71 -8.54
CA THR A 97 3.73 6.45 -7.79
C THR A 97 2.45 5.74 -8.19
N ILE A 98 2.56 4.48 -8.58
CA ILE A 98 1.43 3.66 -9.00
C ILE A 98 1.28 2.40 -8.15
N MET A 99 0.04 1.91 -8.09
CA MET A 99 -0.28 0.54 -7.68
C MET A 99 -1.01 -0.14 -8.85
N PRO A 100 -0.31 -0.95 -9.67
CA PRO A 100 -0.93 -1.68 -10.77
C PRO A 100 -1.64 -2.93 -10.25
N VAL A 101 -2.86 -3.15 -10.73
CA VAL A 101 -3.68 -4.32 -10.41
C VAL A 101 -3.94 -5.11 -11.69
N PHE A 102 -3.27 -6.25 -11.79
CA PHE A 102 -3.27 -7.13 -12.96
C PHE A 102 -4.31 -8.24 -12.85
N ALA A 103 -4.77 -8.70 -14.01
CA ALA A 103 -5.73 -9.80 -14.08
C ALA A 103 -5.16 -11.12 -13.54
N PHE A 104 -3.87 -11.37 -13.79
CA PHE A 104 -3.07 -12.53 -13.42
C PHE A 104 -1.61 -12.29 -13.83
N GLU A 105 -0.67 -13.06 -13.28
CA GLU A 105 0.76 -13.01 -13.65
C GLU A 105 1.01 -13.35 -15.14
N GLY A 106 1.76 -12.50 -15.84
CA GLY A 106 1.99 -12.57 -17.29
C GLY A 106 0.81 -12.05 -18.11
N SER A 107 0.00 -11.13 -17.58
CA SER A 107 -1.04 -10.47 -18.38
C SER A 107 -0.41 -9.56 -19.43
N SER A 108 -1.14 -9.26 -20.51
CA SER A 108 -0.63 -8.32 -21.52
C SER A 108 -0.44 -6.90 -21.00
N ALA A 109 -1.15 -6.51 -19.93
CA ALA A 109 -0.93 -5.22 -19.29
C ALA A 109 0.38 -5.22 -18.49
N GLU A 110 0.65 -6.33 -17.81
CA GLU A 110 1.87 -6.55 -17.04
C GLU A 110 3.11 -6.59 -17.93
N ASP A 111 3.09 -7.42 -18.98
CA ASP A 111 4.18 -7.50 -19.96
C ASP A 111 4.51 -6.12 -20.52
N LEU A 112 3.49 -5.34 -20.91
CA LEU A 112 3.69 -4.00 -21.48
C LEU A 112 4.24 -2.99 -20.47
N LEU A 113 3.80 -3.06 -19.21
CA LEU A 113 4.30 -2.18 -18.17
C LEU A 113 5.77 -2.48 -17.89
N PHE A 114 6.12 -3.75 -17.66
CA PHE A 114 7.48 -4.16 -17.32
C PHE A 114 8.46 -4.00 -18.48
N ASP A 115 8.05 -4.27 -19.71
CA ASP A 115 8.87 -4.02 -20.92
C ASP A 115 9.25 -2.53 -21.07
N SER A 116 8.47 -1.61 -20.47
CA SER A 116 8.65 -0.15 -20.57
C SER A 116 9.07 0.49 -19.25
N PHE A 117 9.32 -0.30 -18.19
CA PHE A 117 9.45 0.23 -16.83
C PHE A 117 10.65 1.16 -16.65
N ASP A 118 11.81 0.76 -17.19
CA ASP A 118 13.03 1.58 -17.15
C ASP A 118 12.83 2.94 -17.82
N GLU A 119 12.17 2.97 -18.99
CA GLU A 119 11.85 4.21 -19.72
C GLU A 119 10.87 5.08 -18.91
N LEU A 120 9.87 4.48 -18.27
CA LEU A 120 8.95 5.19 -17.39
C LEU A 120 9.68 5.79 -16.18
N MET A 121 10.58 5.05 -15.54
CA MET A 121 11.37 5.56 -14.42
C MET A 121 12.21 6.77 -14.84
N ASP A 122 12.96 6.66 -15.94
CA ASP A 122 13.88 7.70 -16.42
C ASP A 122 13.15 8.97 -16.88
N ASP A 123 12.07 8.82 -17.67
CA ASP A 123 11.41 9.96 -18.31
C ASP A 123 10.27 10.55 -17.47
N ASN A 124 9.70 9.76 -16.55
CA ASN A 124 8.45 10.12 -15.86
C ASN A 124 8.55 10.11 -14.34
N ASN A 125 9.73 9.80 -13.78
CA ASN A 125 9.92 9.60 -12.35
C ASN A 125 8.92 8.57 -11.78
N PHE A 126 8.65 7.53 -12.56
CA PHE A 126 7.68 6.50 -12.25
C PHE A 126 8.16 5.66 -11.07
N CYS A 127 7.23 5.25 -10.20
CA CYS A 127 7.54 4.35 -9.10
C CYS A 127 6.42 3.33 -8.91
N ALA A 128 6.78 2.06 -8.89
CA ALA A 128 5.91 0.96 -8.47
C ALA A 128 6.75 0.09 -7.54
N GLY A 129 6.40 0.03 -6.27
CA GLY A 129 7.13 -0.80 -5.31
C GLY A 129 6.72 -2.25 -5.31
N ALA A 130 5.51 -2.51 -5.82
CA ALA A 130 4.87 -3.81 -5.84
C ALA A 130 3.74 -3.81 -6.87
N VAL A 131 3.15 -4.98 -7.08
CA VAL A 131 2.01 -5.20 -7.98
C VAL A 131 0.99 -6.07 -7.27
N LEU A 132 -0.29 -5.96 -7.65
CA LEU A 132 -1.34 -6.85 -7.13
C LEU A 132 -1.95 -7.67 -8.25
N TYR A 133 -2.22 -8.95 -7.99
CA TYR A 133 -3.00 -9.79 -8.88
C TYR A 133 -4.44 -9.95 -8.41
N ASN A 134 -5.37 -10.11 -9.35
CA ASN A 134 -6.80 -10.24 -9.06
C ASN A 134 -7.12 -11.33 -8.02
N ASN A 135 -6.38 -12.43 -7.99
CA ASN A 135 -6.60 -13.55 -7.07
C ASN A 135 -6.10 -13.30 -5.65
N GLU A 136 -5.37 -12.21 -5.40
CA GLU A 136 -4.76 -11.86 -4.10
C GLU A 136 -5.53 -10.78 -3.37
N ILE A 137 -6.64 -10.29 -3.94
CA ILE A 137 -7.45 -9.24 -3.34
C ILE A 137 -8.74 -9.86 -2.81
N ASP A 138 -8.95 -9.79 -1.50
CA ASP A 138 -10.20 -10.23 -0.85
C ASP A 138 -10.78 -9.11 0.02
N PRO A 139 -11.73 -8.31 -0.54
CA PRO A 139 -12.37 -7.22 0.19
C PRO A 139 -13.12 -7.65 1.46
N SER A 140 -13.44 -8.94 1.60
CA SER A 140 -14.16 -9.45 2.78
C SER A 140 -13.25 -9.74 3.97
N SER A 141 -11.93 -9.77 3.76
CA SER A 141 -10.93 -10.06 4.80
C SER A 141 -9.69 -9.14 4.65
N PRO A 142 -9.84 -7.81 4.84
CA PRO A 142 -8.76 -6.84 4.70
C PRO A 142 -7.49 -7.24 5.45
N GLY A 143 -6.36 -7.29 4.73
CA GLY A 143 -5.05 -7.62 5.31
C GLY A 143 -4.93 -9.04 5.89
N PHE A 144 -5.89 -9.92 5.61
CA PHE A 144 -5.84 -11.29 6.09
C PHE A 144 -4.84 -12.09 5.25
N TRP A 145 -3.73 -12.47 5.87
CA TRP A 145 -2.64 -13.19 5.22
C TRP A 145 -3.13 -14.45 4.48
N GLY A 146 -2.67 -14.61 3.23
CA GLY A 146 -3.04 -15.69 2.32
C GLY A 146 -4.40 -15.53 1.61
N TYR A 147 -5.14 -14.46 1.89
CA TYR A 147 -6.41 -14.13 1.22
C TYR A 147 -6.40 -12.73 0.60
N ASP A 148 -5.88 -11.74 1.32
CA ASP A 148 -5.79 -10.36 0.87
C ASP A 148 -4.36 -9.81 1.04
N ALA A 149 -3.60 -9.77 -0.04
CA ALA A 149 -2.25 -9.17 -0.10
C ALA A 149 -2.29 -7.64 -0.25
N SER A 150 -3.48 -7.02 -0.30
CA SER A 150 -3.60 -5.58 -0.54
C SER A 150 -2.84 -4.73 0.48
N VAL A 151 -2.78 -5.12 1.76
CA VAL A 151 -2.01 -4.39 2.77
C VAL A 151 -0.51 -4.49 2.52
N GLU A 152 -0.03 -5.68 2.19
CA GLU A 152 1.38 -5.97 1.89
C GLU A 152 1.88 -5.14 0.71
N GLU A 153 1.24 -5.27 -0.45
CA GLU A 153 1.75 -4.66 -1.68
C GLU A 153 1.61 -3.14 -1.67
N VAL A 154 0.58 -2.62 -0.99
CA VAL A 154 0.44 -1.18 -0.79
C VAL A 154 1.49 -0.66 0.20
N LEU A 155 1.82 -1.38 1.26
CA LEU A 155 2.94 -1.05 2.15
C LEU A 155 4.27 -1.06 1.39
N HIS A 156 4.56 -2.12 0.62
CA HIS A 156 5.76 -2.20 -0.23
C HIS A 156 5.87 -0.98 -1.15
N THR A 157 4.77 -0.59 -1.78
CA THR A 157 4.71 0.60 -2.64
C THR A 157 4.94 1.90 -1.87
N ILE A 158 4.26 2.10 -0.74
CA ILE A 158 4.45 3.32 0.06
C ILE A 158 5.89 3.38 0.59
N ASN A 159 6.41 2.30 1.17
CA ASN A 159 7.73 2.29 1.78
C ASN A 159 8.86 2.49 0.75
N SER A 160 8.82 1.75 -0.37
CA SER A 160 9.80 1.91 -1.46
C SER A 160 9.75 3.30 -2.11
N CYS A 161 8.56 3.80 -2.40
CA CYS A 161 8.41 5.07 -3.11
C CYS A 161 8.47 6.29 -2.19
N SER A 162 8.63 6.14 -0.86
CA SER A 162 8.72 7.28 0.07
C SER A 162 9.65 7.07 1.27
N HIS A 163 9.31 6.22 2.23
CA HIS A 163 10.02 6.08 3.51
C HIS A 163 11.53 5.82 3.34
N ILE A 164 11.89 4.98 2.38
CA ILE A 164 13.30 4.65 2.11
C ILE A 164 14.07 5.86 1.58
N GLU A 165 13.42 6.68 0.77
CA GLU A 165 14.03 7.89 0.18
C GLU A 165 14.15 9.03 1.21
N ILE A 166 13.16 9.16 2.11
CA ILE A 166 13.14 10.22 3.13
C ILE A 166 14.03 9.87 4.32
N TYR A 167 14.09 8.59 4.70
CA TYR A 167 14.83 8.11 5.87
C TYR A 167 15.81 6.96 5.52
N PRO A 168 16.81 7.19 4.64
CA PRO A 168 17.72 6.13 4.19
C PRO A 168 18.57 5.54 5.33
N ASP A 169 18.94 6.34 6.34
CA ASP A 169 19.67 5.88 7.52
C ASP A 169 18.80 5.01 8.46
N VAL A 170 17.47 5.00 8.26
CA VAL A 170 16.51 4.23 9.08
C VAL A 170 16.01 3.00 8.32
N PHE A 171 15.59 3.16 7.07
CA PHE A 171 14.94 2.11 6.26
C PHE A 171 15.73 1.69 5.02
N GLY A 172 16.95 2.19 4.81
CA GLY A 172 17.79 1.80 3.67
C GLY A 172 17.96 0.28 3.56
N LEU A 173 17.87 -0.24 2.33
CA LEU A 173 17.80 -1.68 2.05
C LEU A 173 19.16 -2.37 1.93
N ASP A 174 20.25 -1.61 1.77
CA ASP A 174 21.57 -2.21 1.66
C ASP A 174 22.08 -2.73 3.02
N PRO A 175 22.93 -3.77 3.03
CA PRO A 175 23.49 -4.30 4.26
C PRO A 175 24.34 -3.25 4.98
N ASN A 176 24.12 -3.10 6.30
CA ASN A 176 24.79 -2.13 7.17
C ASN A 176 24.53 -0.65 6.80
N LEU A 177 23.45 -0.37 6.06
CA LEU A 177 23.09 0.99 5.65
C LEU A 177 22.22 1.69 6.69
N SER A 178 21.35 0.94 7.36
CA SER A 178 20.23 1.49 8.12
C SER A 178 19.96 0.76 9.43
N LEU A 179 19.23 1.42 10.34
CA LEU A 179 18.74 0.80 11.58
C LEU A 179 17.93 -0.49 11.30
N MET A 180 17.13 -0.49 10.23
CA MET A 180 16.36 -1.65 9.81
C MET A 180 17.26 -2.79 9.31
N SER A 181 18.30 -2.49 8.51
CA SER A 181 19.23 -3.52 8.01
C SER A 181 19.99 -4.19 9.16
N ASP A 182 20.38 -3.40 10.18
CA ASP A 182 21.03 -3.92 11.39
C ASP A 182 20.05 -4.79 12.21
N ALA A 183 18.79 -4.37 12.33
CA ALA A 183 17.74 -5.13 13.03
C ALA A 183 17.43 -6.46 12.32
N MET A 184 17.31 -6.45 10.98
CA MET A 184 17.07 -7.66 10.19
C MET A 184 18.20 -8.69 10.36
N ASP A 185 19.45 -8.24 10.40
CA ASP A 185 20.58 -9.14 10.62
C ASP A 185 20.53 -9.78 12.02
N VAL A 186 20.03 -9.07 13.03
CA VAL A 186 19.77 -9.65 14.36
C VAL A 186 18.60 -10.65 14.29
N ALA A 187 17.50 -10.30 13.62
CA ALA A 187 16.31 -11.13 13.48
C ALA A 187 16.57 -12.47 12.79
N ARG A 188 17.53 -12.49 11.85
CA ARG A 188 18.00 -13.71 11.15
C ARG A 188 19.16 -14.41 11.85
N GLY A 189 19.61 -13.91 13.00
CA GLY A 189 20.73 -14.47 13.77
C GLY A 189 22.12 -14.29 13.11
N GLY A 190 22.22 -13.40 12.12
CA GLY A 190 23.44 -13.05 11.39
C GLY A 190 23.14 -12.32 10.07
N GLN A 191 24.18 -11.78 9.44
CA GLN A 191 24.07 -11.14 8.12
C GLN A 191 24.12 -12.18 7.01
N PHE A 192 23.05 -12.27 6.22
CA PHE A 192 22.92 -13.16 5.07
C PHE A 192 22.54 -12.36 3.81
N LEU A 193 23.46 -12.29 2.84
CA LEU A 193 23.23 -11.58 1.57
C LEU A 193 22.32 -12.36 0.60
N THR A 194 22.17 -13.66 0.84
CA THR A 194 21.31 -14.59 0.10
C THR A 194 20.69 -15.56 1.09
N ILE A 195 19.59 -16.21 0.71
CA ILE A 195 18.92 -17.23 1.54
C ILE A 195 19.93 -18.33 1.99
N PRO A 196 20.16 -18.51 3.30
CA PRO A 196 21.03 -19.57 3.82
C PRO A 196 20.34 -20.93 3.74
N SER A 197 21.12 -22.01 3.87
CA SER A 197 20.53 -23.35 3.90
C SER A 197 19.72 -23.64 5.16
N ASN A 198 20.09 -23.00 6.27
CA ASN A 198 19.35 -23.00 7.53
C ASN A 198 19.64 -21.68 8.25
N TYR A 199 18.60 -21.07 8.80
CA TYR A 199 18.76 -19.99 9.76
C TYR A 199 19.12 -20.55 11.16
N PRO A 200 19.78 -19.77 12.03
CA PRO A 200 20.06 -20.16 13.41
C PRO A 200 18.80 -20.43 14.23
N GLU A 201 18.83 -21.33 15.23
CA GLU A 201 17.63 -21.66 16.03
C GLU A 201 17.05 -20.46 16.82
N GLN A 202 17.85 -19.42 17.06
CA GLN A 202 17.42 -18.22 17.79
C GLN A 202 16.87 -17.09 16.91
N SER A 203 16.81 -17.27 15.59
CA SER A 203 16.18 -16.29 14.70
C SER A 203 14.66 -16.43 14.69
N TRP A 204 13.98 -15.38 14.27
CA TRP A 204 12.51 -15.34 14.15
C TRP A 204 12.05 -14.89 12.76
N TYR A 205 13.00 -14.56 11.87
CA TYR A 205 12.76 -14.22 10.49
C TYR A 205 13.57 -15.15 9.58
N HIS A 206 12.88 -15.86 8.71
CA HIS A 206 13.36 -17.04 7.98
C HIS A 206 12.94 -17.04 6.50
N TYR A 207 12.89 -15.87 5.87
CA TYR A 207 12.48 -15.73 4.47
C TYR A 207 13.14 -16.78 3.56
N ASP A 208 12.36 -17.45 2.72
CA ASP A 208 12.78 -18.66 2.01
C ASP A 208 12.67 -18.59 0.48
N ASP A 209 12.19 -17.47 -0.08
CA ASP A 209 12.18 -17.26 -1.53
C ASP A 209 13.61 -17.13 -2.07
N SER A 210 14.06 -18.18 -2.75
CA SER A 210 15.38 -18.27 -3.37
C SER A 210 15.68 -17.24 -4.47
N THR A 211 14.66 -16.52 -4.98
CA THR A 211 14.81 -15.45 -5.97
C THR A 211 15.13 -14.10 -5.33
N CYS A 212 14.89 -13.98 -4.02
CA CYS A 212 15.05 -12.75 -3.25
C CYS A 212 16.51 -12.52 -2.85
N ASP A 213 16.97 -11.28 -3.01
CA ASP A 213 18.27 -10.82 -2.51
C ASP A 213 18.12 -10.10 -1.15
N TYR A 214 19.22 -9.52 -0.65
CA TYR A 214 19.19 -8.81 0.63
C TYR A 214 18.17 -7.66 0.66
N GLN A 215 18.04 -6.90 -0.42
CA GLN A 215 17.15 -5.74 -0.45
C GLN A 215 15.69 -6.16 -0.43
N CYS A 216 15.36 -7.21 -1.20
CA CYS A 216 14.04 -7.84 -1.15
C CYS A 216 13.75 -8.37 0.26
N MET A 217 14.66 -9.12 0.89
CA MET A 217 14.46 -9.62 2.26
C MET A 217 14.28 -8.49 3.28
N ALA A 218 14.92 -7.34 3.07
CA ALA A 218 14.81 -6.17 3.94
C ALA A 218 13.45 -5.47 3.81
N MET A 219 12.87 -5.42 2.60
CA MET A 219 11.52 -4.90 2.38
C MET A 219 10.46 -5.80 3.04
N GLU A 220 10.59 -7.10 2.85
CA GLU A 220 9.71 -8.11 3.44
C GLU A 220 9.78 -8.07 4.97
N TYR A 221 10.98 -7.92 5.53
CA TYR A 221 11.17 -7.74 6.96
C TYR A 221 10.44 -6.50 7.50
N LEU A 222 10.48 -5.38 6.76
CA LEU A 222 9.73 -4.16 7.12
C LEU A 222 8.23 -4.44 7.16
N TYR A 223 7.71 -5.10 6.12
CA TYR A 223 6.30 -5.51 6.06
C TYR A 223 5.91 -6.37 7.27
N TRP A 224 6.63 -7.48 7.52
CA TRP A 224 6.36 -8.39 8.64
C TRP A 224 6.30 -7.65 9.97
N CYS A 225 7.24 -6.74 10.21
CA CYS A 225 7.29 -5.95 11.43
C CYS A 225 6.08 -5.01 11.57
N ILE A 226 5.68 -4.33 10.49
CA ILE A 226 4.53 -3.43 10.48
C ILE A 226 3.24 -4.20 10.78
N VAL A 227 2.99 -5.30 10.07
CA VAL A 227 1.73 -6.05 10.23
C VAL A 227 1.66 -6.86 11.53
N ALA A 228 2.80 -7.31 12.07
CA ALA A 228 2.87 -7.88 13.41
C ALA A 228 2.46 -6.83 14.47
N ASN A 229 2.98 -5.61 14.37
CA ASN A 229 2.63 -4.51 15.27
C ASN A 229 1.17 -4.05 15.15
N MET A 230 0.61 -4.09 13.94
CA MET A 230 -0.83 -3.85 13.72
C MET A 230 -1.72 -4.97 14.28
N GLY A 231 -1.15 -6.13 14.66
CA GLY A 231 -1.89 -7.29 15.15
C GLY A 231 -2.60 -8.09 14.04
N LEU A 232 -2.26 -7.87 12.77
CA LEU A 232 -2.87 -8.58 11.64
C LEU A 232 -2.50 -10.07 11.63
N LEU A 233 -1.38 -10.43 12.26
CA LEU A 233 -0.89 -11.80 12.36
C LEU A 233 -1.45 -12.57 13.57
N ASP A 234 -2.17 -11.90 14.50
CA ASP A 234 -2.70 -12.49 15.74
C ASP A 234 -3.95 -13.35 15.47
N ASN A 235 -3.72 -14.43 14.72
CA ASN A 235 -4.69 -15.44 14.39
C ASN A 235 -3.99 -16.79 14.30
N ASN A 236 -4.48 -17.80 15.02
CA ASN A 236 -3.87 -19.13 15.05
C ASN A 236 -3.67 -19.76 13.66
N MET A 237 -4.58 -19.50 12.70
CA MET A 237 -4.45 -20.02 11.34
C MET A 237 -3.33 -19.32 10.58
N ILE A 238 -3.25 -17.99 10.67
CA ILE A 238 -2.17 -17.19 10.06
C ILE A 238 -0.83 -17.57 10.69
N CYS A 239 -0.73 -17.48 12.02
CA CYS A 239 0.48 -17.79 12.78
C CYS A 239 1.05 -19.19 12.48
N SER A 240 0.18 -20.20 12.33
CA SER A 240 0.62 -21.55 11.94
C SER A 240 1.02 -21.66 10.47
N GLY A 241 0.47 -20.80 9.60
CA GLY A 241 0.75 -20.79 8.16
C GLY A 241 2.04 -20.06 7.80
N ILE A 242 2.44 -19.08 8.61
CA ILE A 242 3.63 -18.24 8.39
C ILE A 242 4.85 -18.70 9.20
N SER A 243 4.71 -19.68 10.11
CA SER A 243 5.75 -20.03 11.10
C SER A 243 7.08 -20.49 10.50
N ASP A 244 7.08 -20.92 9.23
CA ASP A 244 8.30 -21.30 8.54
C ASP A 244 9.13 -20.06 8.11
N GLU A 245 8.51 -18.88 8.02
CA GLU A 245 9.11 -17.60 7.62
C GLU A 245 9.17 -16.55 8.75
N TRP A 246 8.15 -16.47 9.60
CA TRP A 246 8.03 -15.47 10.66
C TRP A 246 7.43 -16.05 11.95
N GLU A 247 8.09 -15.83 13.09
CA GLU A 247 7.67 -16.44 14.37
C GLU A 247 6.92 -15.49 15.33
N LEU A 248 6.94 -14.17 15.10
CA LEU A 248 6.40 -13.18 16.05
C LEU A 248 4.96 -12.79 15.69
N CYS A 249 4.00 -13.62 16.07
CA CYS A 249 2.61 -13.49 15.59
C CYS A 249 1.80 -12.37 16.25
N THR A 250 2.09 -12.02 17.51
CA THR A 250 1.38 -10.97 18.24
C THR A 250 2.20 -9.69 18.35
N ALA A 251 1.52 -8.55 18.50
CA ALA A 251 2.19 -7.27 18.74
C ALA A 251 3.04 -7.32 20.03
N GLU A 252 2.59 -8.03 21.06
CA GLU A 252 3.33 -8.23 22.30
C GLU A 252 4.58 -9.10 22.12
N GLU A 253 4.52 -10.16 21.31
CA GLU A 253 5.70 -10.99 20.98
C GLU A 253 6.72 -10.20 20.15
N PHE A 254 6.23 -9.41 19.20
CA PHE A 254 7.05 -8.50 18.40
C PHE A 254 7.76 -7.46 19.28
N GLU A 255 7.01 -6.72 20.13
CA GLU A 255 7.56 -5.72 21.06
C GLU A 255 8.60 -6.34 22.00
N ALA A 256 8.36 -7.56 22.49
CA ALA A 256 9.25 -8.20 23.46
C ALA A 256 10.52 -8.82 22.85
N THR A 257 10.48 -9.20 21.58
CA THR A 257 11.57 -9.95 20.91
C THR A 257 12.38 -9.06 19.99
N ASP A 258 11.72 -8.42 19.02
CA ASP A 258 12.37 -7.55 18.04
C ASP A 258 12.36 -6.08 18.51
N VAL A 259 12.99 -5.87 19.66
CA VAL A 259 13.03 -4.55 20.32
C VAL A 259 13.68 -3.46 19.46
N LEU A 260 14.55 -3.85 18.52
CA LEU A 260 15.20 -2.92 17.60
C LEU A 260 14.20 -2.41 16.57
N MET A 261 13.52 -3.31 15.87
CA MET A 261 12.60 -2.90 14.83
C MET A 261 11.30 -2.34 15.40
N HIS A 262 10.84 -2.84 16.55
CA HIS A 262 9.71 -2.22 17.26
C HIS A 262 10.01 -0.75 17.60
N ALA A 263 11.21 -0.43 18.09
CA ALA A 263 11.59 0.96 18.38
C ALA A 263 11.67 1.83 17.11
N VAL A 264 12.05 1.25 15.96
CA VAL A 264 12.08 1.94 14.67
C VAL A 264 10.67 2.25 14.17
N ILE A 265 9.77 1.26 14.12
CA ILE A 265 8.45 1.45 13.49
C ILE A 265 7.44 2.16 14.41
N THR A 266 7.67 2.17 15.72
CA THR A 266 6.82 2.91 16.67
C THR A 266 7.35 4.31 16.97
N ASN A 267 8.48 4.72 16.38
CA ASN A 267 8.97 6.09 16.50
C ASN A 267 7.97 7.04 15.80
N PRO A 268 7.33 7.97 16.53
CA PRO A 268 6.34 8.89 15.94
C PRO A 268 6.94 9.85 14.90
N GLU A 269 8.26 9.98 14.81
CA GLU A 269 8.94 10.75 13.77
C GLU A 269 8.91 10.05 12.39
N HIS A 270 8.84 8.71 12.35
CA HIS A 270 8.87 7.96 11.08
C HIS A 270 7.48 7.74 10.47
N LYS A 271 6.41 8.03 11.23
CA LYS A 271 5.00 8.01 10.76
C LYS A 271 4.57 6.74 10.04
N ILE A 272 5.18 5.61 10.38
CA ILE A 272 4.73 4.29 9.95
C ILE A 272 3.29 4.07 10.47
N PRO A 273 2.35 3.58 9.63
CA PRO A 273 0.98 3.34 10.06
C PRO A 273 0.94 2.32 11.22
N GLN A 274 0.06 2.57 12.19
CA GLN A 274 -0.04 1.79 13.43
C GLN A 274 -1.36 1.01 13.53
N LEU A 275 -2.39 1.44 12.82
CA LEU A 275 -3.70 0.80 12.80
C LEU A 275 -3.86 -0.05 11.55
N ALA A 276 -4.34 -1.28 11.74
CA ALA A 276 -4.69 -2.20 10.66
C ALA A 276 -5.86 -1.64 9.84
N PRO A 277 -5.76 -1.62 8.50
CA PRO A 277 -6.88 -1.27 7.64
C PRO A 277 -8.06 -2.24 7.81
N ASP A 278 -9.28 -1.73 7.78
CA ASP A 278 -10.53 -2.49 7.77
C ASP A 278 -11.27 -2.44 6.41
N GLY A 279 -10.67 -1.78 5.42
CA GLY A 279 -11.18 -1.69 4.05
C GLY A 279 -12.29 -0.66 3.88
N ASN A 280 -12.65 0.11 4.93
CA ASN A 280 -13.63 1.18 4.87
C ASN A 280 -12.92 2.53 4.92
N TYR A 281 -13.12 3.33 3.88
CA TYR A 281 -12.57 4.69 3.86
C TYR A 281 -13.59 5.69 3.33
N CYS A 282 -14.25 6.37 4.26
CA CYS A 282 -15.26 7.39 4.01
C CYS A 282 -15.20 8.48 5.09
N PRO A 283 -14.10 9.27 5.14
CA PRO A 283 -13.93 10.33 6.13
C PRO A 283 -15.11 11.31 6.05
N ASN A 284 -15.59 11.75 7.21
CA ASN A 284 -16.66 12.73 7.27
C ASN A 284 -16.14 14.05 6.70
N ASN A 285 -16.71 14.44 5.56
CA ASN A 285 -16.44 15.68 4.81
C ASN A 285 -16.47 17.00 5.63
N SER A 286 -16.73 17.00 6.94
CA SER A 286 -16.70 18.21 7.77
C SER A 286 -15.31 18.87 7.87
N SER A 287 -14.22 18.14 7.64
CA SER A 287 -12.84 18.67 7.58
C SER A 287 -12.39 18.98 6.14
N LEU A 288 -12.82 18.19 5.15
CA LEU A 288 -12.49 18.38 3.73
C LEU A 288 -13.30 19.48 3.02
N LEU A 289 -14.52 19.79 3.52
CA LEU A 289 -15.37 20.84 2.94
C LEU A 289 -14.90 22.27 3.25
N GLU A 290 -13.98 22.47 4.19
CA GLU A 290 -13.51 23.83 4.50
C GLU A 290 -12.39 24.33 3.56
N ASN A 291 -11.67 23.45 2.85
CA ASN A 291 -10.50 23.87 2.07
C ASN A 291 -10.54 23.59 0.56
N ASP A 292 -11.25 22.57 0.05
CA ASP A 292 -11.19 22.25 -1.38
C ASP A 292 -12.32 22.84 -2.25
N TRP A 293 -13.39 23.38 -1.64
CA TRP A 293 -14.58 23.84 -2.38
C TRP A 293 -14.58 25.34 -2.73
N ILE A 294 -13.50 26.08 -2.42
CA ILE A 294 -13.38 27.52 -2.73
C ILE A 294 -11.98 27.85 -3.24
N ARG A 295 -11.36 26.95 -4.00
CA ARG A 295 -10.15 27.34 -4.72
C ARG A 295 -10.24 27.05 -6.20
N SER A 296 -9.99 28.07 -7.00
CA SER A 296 -9.99 28.00 -8.46
C SER A 296 -8.55 28.00 -8.97
N LEU A 297 -8.25 27.09 -9.90
CA LEU A 297 -6.94 27.01 -10.53
C LEU A 297 -6.68 28.32 -11.28
N MET A 298 -5.68 29.07 -10.82
CA MET A 298 -5.27 30.35 -11.41
C MET A 298 -4.24 30.15 -12.50
N LYS A 299 -3.23 29.30 -12.25
CA LYS A 299 -2.09 29.16 -13.16
C LYS A 299 -1.40 27.81 -13.04
N LYS A 300 -0.94 27.29 -14.17
CA LYS A 300 0.04 26.20 -14.24
C LYS A 300 1.40 26.77 -14.65
N ILE A 301 2.43 26.53 -13.84
CA ILE A 301 3.79 27.00 -14.12
C ILE A 301 4.81 25.86 -14.02
N ASP A 302 5.96 26.01 -14.66
CA ASP A 302 7.13 25.17 -14.37
C ASP A 302 7.93 25.68 -13.16
N ILE A 303 9.01 24.96 -12.80
CA ILE A 303 9.89 25.33 -11.67
C ILE A 303 10.54 26.71 -11.80
N LEU A 304 10.58 27.28 -13.02
CA LEU A 304 11.15 28.59 -13.31
C LEU A 304 10.07 29.68 -13.41
N GLY A 305 8.82 29.36 -13.11
CA GLY A 305 7.69 30.29 -13.17
C GLY A 305 7.17 30.60 -14.58
N ARG A 306 7.61 29.83 -15.59
CA ARG A 306 7.15 29.97 -16.98
C ARG A 306 5.83 29.23 -17.14
N ASP A 307 5.00 29.66 -18.09
CA ASP A 307 3.74 28.99 -18.39
C ASP A 307 4.00 27.53 -18.81
N TYR A 308 3.23 26.60 -18.25
CA TYR A 308 3.37 25.18 -18.53
C TYR A 308 3.20 24.88 -20.02
N ASN A 309 4.15 24.11 -20.57
CA ASN A 309 4.24 23.83 -21.99
C ASN A 309 4.79 22.42 -22.31
N THR A 310 4.40 21.40 -21.52
CA THR A 310 4.69 19.94 -21.64
C THR A 310 5.82 19.34 -20.80
N ASN A 311 6.14 19.89 -19.61
CA ASN A 311 7.12 19.27 -18.71
C ASN A 311 6.50 18.11 -17.91
N SER A 312 7.32 17.14 -17.46
CA SER A 312 6.87 16.09 -16.54
C SER A 312 6.39 16.66 -15.20
N PHE A 313 7.03 17.73 -14.71
CA PHE A 313 6.67 18.42 -13.47
C PHE A 313 6.09 19.81 -13.70
N TYR A 314 5.05 20.18 -12.95
CA TYR A 314 4.49 21.53 -12.92
C TYR A 314 3.86 21.86 -11.56
N LEU A 315 3.68 23.15 -11.32
CA LEU A 315 3.00 23.68 -10.15
C LEU A 315 1.64 24.23 -10.55
N GLU A 316 0.60 23.84 -9.82
CA GLU A 316 -0.73 24.43 -9.88
C GLU A 316 -0.86 25.48 -8.78
N ILE A 317 -1.09 26.73 -9.16
CA ILE A 317 -1.34 27.85 -8.24
C ILE A 317 -2.84 28.09 -8.22
N TYR A 318 -3.40 28.16 -7.03
CA TYR A 318 -4.80 28.44 -6.80
C TYR A 318 -5.02 29.89 -6.32
N ASP A 319 -6.26 30.37 -6.41
CA ASP A 319 -6.67 31.74 -6.03
C ASP A 319 -6.58 32.04 -4.53
N ASP A 320 -6.59 31.02 -3.69
CA ASP A 320 -6.33 31.10 -2.24
C ASP A 320 -4.82 31.22 -1.91
N GLY A 321 -3.94 31.13 -2.92
CA GLY A 321 -2.49 31.20 -2.78
C GLY A 321 -1.82 29.86 -2.46
N SER A 322 -2.59 28.77 -2.35
CA SER A 322 -2.04 27.42 -2.25
C SER A 322 -1.34 27.01 -3.56
N ILE A 323 -0.34 26.16 -3.42
CA ILE A 323 0.46 25.64 -4.54
C ILE A 323 0.49 24.13 -4.42
N GLU A 324 0.09 23.44 -5.48
CA GLU A 324 0.23 21.99 -5.58
C GLU A 324 1.29 21.61 -6.60
N LYS A 325 2.08 20.60 -6.22
CA LYS A 325 2.99 19.91 -7.11
C LYS A 325 2.19 18.89 -7.91
N LYS A 326 2.41 18.83 -9.23
CA LYS A 326 1.78 17.86 -10.11
C LYS A 326 2.82 17.27 -11.06
N TYR A 327 2.64 15.99 -11.35
CA TYR A 327 3.35 15.29 -12.40
C TYR A 327 2.39 14.89 -13.52
N ASN A 328 2.83 15.07 -14.76
CA ASN A 328 2.21 14.46 -15.93
C ASN A 328 3.19 13.46 -16.51
N LEU A 329 2.67 12.31 -16.92
CA LEU A 329 3.43 11.40 -17.74
C LEU A 329 3.66 12.02 -19.14
N ILE A 330 4.91 12.03 -19.57
CA ILE A 330 5.38 12.35 -20.92
C ILE A 330 5.11 11.13 -21.82
N LYS A 331 4.68 11.42 -23.05
CA LYS A 331 4.30 10.43 -24.06
C LYS A 331 5.47 9.93 -24.89
#